data_AF-A0A2M7ZX13-F1
#
_entry.id   AF-A0A2M7ZX13-F1
#
_cell.length_a   1.000
_cell.length_b   1.000
_cell.length_c   1.000
_cell.angle_alpha   90.00
_cell.angle_beta   90.00
_cell.angle_gamma   90.00
#
_symmetry.space_group_name_H-M   'P 1'
#
loop_
_entity.id
_entity.type
_entity.pdbx_description
1 polymer ?
#
loop_
_entity_poly.entity_id
_entity_poly.type
_entity_poly.pdbx_seq_one_letter_code
_entity_poly.pdbx_strand_id
1 'polypeptide(L)'
;MFNCNELIKRLREGVIYAKYTGQHIAVVYVILNMNKGSENLQTISSSEYDHLKSKENENITLFHLKENHFCFMVCGIHDKNDIGKFAKQLTENHATYCCFSVGIAVFPTGGLTALQLIQNAKTAALKSHQSKLNEYHFYKTEVQASVDRLIAIESALPYALSKNELFLNFQPQFSLKENKLVGVEALIRWSHPELGMISPAEFIPIAEKSNLIFDIGEWVLREACQHYKSWVLKTPIFLAVNLSPRQLFSHYIVERILQILKDEQFLPSCLELEITENEFVSNSNDHLAQLKRLAQSGITIAIDDFGTGYASIQYIKKLPVNKIKLDISFIDNLPYSGNRLSYC
;
A
#
# COMPACT_ATOMS: atom_id res chain seq x y z
N MET A 1 35.73 -15.61 3.21
CA MET A 1 35.55 -16.60 4.30
C MET A 1 34.05 -16.84 4.43
N PHE A 2 33.58 -18.09 4.51
CA PHE A 2 32.14 -18.38 4.57
C PHE A 2 31.56 -18.02 5.93
N ASN A 3 30.44 -17.29 5.96
CA ASN A 3 29.90 -16.66 7.16
C ASN A 3 28.61 -17.34 7.68
N CYS A 4 28.46 -18.65 7.46
CA CYS A 4 27.25 -19.40 7.82
C CYS A 4 26.90 -19.33 9.32
N ASN A 5 27.90 -19.45 10.21
CA ASN A 5 27.67 -19.41 11.65
C ASN A 5 27.24 -18.02 12.12
N GLU A 6 27.81 -16.97 11.52
CA GLU A 6 27.44 -15.58 11.81
C GLU A 6 26.03 -15.26 11.33
N LEU A 7 25.64 -15.75 10.14
CA LEU A 7 24.26 -15.65 9.66
C LEU A 7 23.27 -16.28 10.65
N ILE A 8 23.53 -17.51 11.10
CA ILE A 8 22.64 -18.23 12.02
C ILE A 8 22.52 -17.48 13.34
N LYS A 9 23.64 -16.95 13.86
CA LYS A 9 23.66 -16.16 15.10
C LYS A 9 22.80 -14.90 14.96
N ARG A 10 23.06 -14.07 13.94
CA ARG A 10 22.31 -12.83 13.70
C ARG A 10 20.83 -13.10 13.44
N LEU A 11 20.48 -14.11 12.66
CA LEU A 11 19.08 -14.48 12.42
C LEU A 11 18.37 -14.93 13.69
N ARG A 12 19.05 -15.63 14.62
CA ARG A 12 18.43 -16.00 15.90
C ARG A 12 18.07 -14.75 16.71
N GLU A 13 19.00 -13.81 16.81
CA GLU A 13 18.79 -12.52 17.49
C GLU A 13 17.67 -11.72 16.81
N GLY A 14 17.68 -11.63 15.47
CA GLY A 14 16.66 -10.94 14.69
C GLY A 14 15.26 -11.56 14.79
N VAL A 15 15.14 -12.89 14.80
CA VAL A 15 13.86 -13.59 15.01
C VAL A 15 13.31 -13.34 16.42
N ILE A 16 14.18 -13.31 17.43
CA ILE A 16 13.77 -12.98 18.80
C ILE A 16 13.24 -11.54 18.83
N TYR A 17 13.97 -10.58 18.27
CA TYR A 17 13.56 -9.19 18.21
C TYR A 17 12.22 -9.00 17.48
N ALA A 18 12.08 -9.60 16.30
CA ALA A 18 10.85 -9.59 15.49
C ALA A 18 9.62 -10.12 16.25
N LYS A 19 9.79 -11.16 17.09
CA LYS A 19 8.70 -11.67 17.94
C LYS A 19 8.20 -10.64 18.95
N TYR A 20 9.10 -9.82 19.50
CA TYR A 20 8.74 -8.82 20.51
C TYR A 20 8.19 -7.52 19.91
N THR A 21 8.66 -7.14 18.71
CA THR A 21 8.26 -5.88 18.08
C THR A 21 7.14 -6.02 17.06
N GLY A 22 6.82 -7.23 16.63
CA GLY A 22 5.86 -7.49 15.54
C GLY A 22 6.42 -7.18 14.15
N GLN A 23 7.70 -6.80 14.04
CA GLN A 23 8.35 -6.59 12.75
C GLN A 23 8.58 -7.90 11.99
N HIS A 24 8.72 -7.80 10.67
CA HIS A 24 9.12 -8.94 9.85
C HIS A 24 10.64 -8.99 9.66
N ILE A 25 11.15 -10.20 9.56
CA ILE A 25 12.52 -10.51 9.15
C ILE A 25 12.46 -11.49 7.99
N ALA A 26 13.28 -11.26 6.96
CA ALA A 26 13.33 -12.11 5.79
C ALA A 26 14.72 -12.64 5.49
N VAL A 27 14.73 -13.83 4.92
CA VAL A 27 15.90 -14.45 4.33
C VAL A 27 15.69 -14.48 2.83
N VAL A 28 16.60 -13.83 2.09
CA VAL A 28 16.65 -13.87 0.62
C VAL A 28 17.86 -14.70 0.23
N TYR A 29 17.60 -15.93 -0.18
CA TYR A 29 18.61 -16.90 -0.61
C TYR A 29 18.86 -16.73 -2.10
N VAL A 30 20.13 -16.58 -2.48
CA VAL A 30 20.54 -16.30 -3.87
C VAL A 30 21.48 -17.40 -4.34
N ILE A 31 21.17 -17.99 -5.49
CA ILE A 31 22.03 -18.94 -6.19
C ILE A 31 22.47 -18.29 -7.51
N LEU A 32 23.77 -18.08 -7.68
CA LEU A 32 24.36 -17.62 -8.93
C LEU A 32 24.54 -18.80 -9.88
N ASN A 33 23.96 -18.72 -11.07
CA ASN A 33 24.09 -19.70 -12.13
C ASN A 33 24.88 -19.11 -13.28
N MET A 34 25.97 -19.76 -13.68
CA MET A 34 26.84 -19.28 -14.75
C MET A 34 26.37 -19.86 -16.10
N ASN A 35 26.33 -19.04 -17.14
CA ASN A 35 26.03 -19.53 -18.50
C ASN A 35 27.20 -20.35 -19.04
N LYS A 36 26.91 -21.50 -19.67
CA LYS A 36 27.93 -22.36 -20.30
C LYS A 36 28.57 -21.59 -21.47
N GLY A 37 29.80 -21.11 -21.29
CA GLY A 37 30.57 -20.40 -22.32
C GLY A 37 31.51 -19.29 -21.83
N SER A 38 31.47 -18.94 -20.55
CA SER A 38 32.33 -17.89 -19.99
C SER A 38 33.71 -18.44 -19.56
N GLU A 39 34.77 -18.07 -20.30
CA GLU A 39 36.15 -18.57 -20.11
C GLU A 39 36.89 -18.05 -18.86
N ASN A 40 36.31 -17.14 -18.05
CA ASN A 40 36.93 -16.63 -16.81
C ASN A 40 36.00 -16.72 -15.59
N LEU A 41 35.88 -17.91 -15.02
CA LEU A 41 35.00 -18.23 -13.87
C LEU A 41 35.33 -17.44 -12.58
N GLN A 42 36.60 -17.16 -12.29
CA GLN A 42 37.00 -16.48 -11.04
C GLN A 42 36.76 -14.97 -11.06
N THR A 43 36.94 -14.33 -12.21
CA THR A 43 36.76 -12.88 -12.35
C THR A 43 35.28 -12.49 -12.28
N ILE A 44 34.41 -13.28 -12.90
CA ILE A 44 32.95 -13.05 -12.90
C ILE A 44 32.35 -13.30 -11.50
N SER A 45 32.82 -14.32 -10.78
CA SER A 45 32.37 -14.55 -9.40
C SER A 45 32.73 -13.40 -8.45
N SER A 46 33.83 -12.68 -8.72
CA SER A 46 34.27 -11.54 -7.91
C SER A 46 33.43 -10.30 -8.19
N SER A 47 33.18 -9.99 -9.47
CA SER A 47 32.36 -8.83 -9.85
C SER A 47 30.90 -8.95 -9.39
N GLU A 48 30.33 -10.16 -9.46
CA GLU A 48 28.95 -10.39 -8.99
C GLU A 48 28.86 -10.35 -7.46
N TYR A 49 29.91 -10.77 -6.75
CA TYR A 49 29.97 -10.60 -5.31
C TYR A 49 29.97 -9.12 -4.93
N ASP A 50 30.78 -8.29 -5.60
CA ASP A 50 30.81 -6.84 -5.36
C ASP A 50 29.46 -6.19 -5.68
N HIS A 51 28.79 -6.64 -6.73
CA HIS A 51 27.42 -6.21 -7.06
C HIS A 51 26.45 -6.55 -5.92
N LEU A 52 26.43 -7.80 -5.46
CA LEU A 52 25.60 -8.22 -4.33
C LEU A 52 25.94 -7.44 -3.05
N LYS A 53 27.24 -7.20 -2.82
CA LYS A 53 27.72 -6.46 -1.65
C LYS A 53 27.28 -5.01 -1.67
N SER A 54 27.20 -4.39 -2.86
CA SER A 54 26.69 -3.02 -3.04
C SER A 54 25.22 -2.84 -2.63
N LYS A 55 24.47 -3.94 -2.47
CA LYS A 55 23.07 -3.93 -2.01
C LYS A 55 22.92 -3.94 -0.50
N GLU A 56 24.01 -4.04 0.27
CA GLU A 56 23.97 -3.90 1.72
C GLU A 56 23.59 -2.49 2.14
N ASN A 57 22.83 -2.41 3.24
CA ASN A 57 22.52 -1.17 3.93
C ASN A 57 22.28 -1.47 5.41
N GLU A 58 21.83 -0.49 6.19
CA GLU A 58 21.58 -0.65 7.63
C GLU A 58 20.66 -1.82 7.98
N ASN A 59 19.71 -2.15 7.09
CA ASN A 59 18.70 -3.19 7.28
C ASN A 59 18.96 -4.46 6.47
N ILE A 60 19.90 -4.43 5.51
CA ILE A 60 20.20 -5.54 4.59
C ILE A 60 21.65 -5.94 4.75
N THR A 61 21.90 -7.16 5.23
CA THR A 61 23.25 -7.72 5.38
C THR A 61 23.44 -8.95 4.49
N LEU A 62 24.54 -8.98 3.74
CA LEU A 62 24.92 -10.08 2.83
C LEU A 62 25.85 -11.08 3.52
N PHE A 63 25.56 -12.37 3.33
CA PHE A 63 26.37 -13.48 3.81
C PHE A 63 26.74 -14.40 2.64
N HIS A 64 28.03 -14.72 2.56
CA HIS A 64 28.54 -15.74 1.63
C HIS A 64 28.51 -17.11 2.31
N LEU A 65 27.73 -18.05 1.77
CA LEU A 65 27.49 -19.34 2.41
C LEU A 65 28.41 -20.43 1.90
N LYS A 66 28.51 -20.57 0.58
CA LYS A 66 29.39 -21.52 -0.13
C LYS A 66 29.46 -21.11 -1.59
N GLU A 67 30.58 -21.36 -2.28
CA GLU A 67 30.72 -21.25 -3.75
C GLU A 67 29.87 -20.11 -4.36
N ASN A 68 28.78 -20.46 -5.04
CA ASN A 68 27.81 -19.60 -5.73
C ASN A 68 26.51 -19.31 -4.94
N HIS A 69 26.49 -19.61 -3.64
CA HIS A 69 25.36 -19.44 -2.73
C HIS A 69 25.56 -18.27 -1.77
N PHE A 70 24.61 -17.34 -1.82
CA PHE A 70 24.59 -16.14 -0.99
C PHE A 70 23.25 -16.03 -0.27
N CYS A 71 23.24 -15.21 0.77
CA CYS A 71 22.05 -15.00 1.58
C CYS A 71 22.03 -13.57 2.07
N PHE A 72 20.94 -12.84 1.82
CA PHE A 72 20.66 -11.60 2.51
C PHE A 72 19.77 -11.87 3.72
N MET A 73 20.13 -11.27 4.85
CA MET A 73 19.25 -11.07 6.00
C MET A 73 18.68 -9.66 5.89
N VAL A 74 17.36 -9.55 5.83
CA VAL A 74 16.64 -8.28 5.75
C VAL A 74 15.85 -8.08 7.04
N CYS A 75 16.20 -7.05 7.80
CA CYS A 75 15.59 -6.68 9.07
C CYS A 75 14.63 -5.50 8.91
N GLY A 76 13.78 -5.27 9.91
CA GLY A 76 12.94 -4.06 9.97
C GLY A 76 11.90 -3.99 8.86
N ILE A 77 11.41 -5.14 8.38
CA ILE A 77 10.43 -5.16 7.30
C ILE A 77 9.07 -4.82 7.88
N HIS A 78 8.47 -3.75 7.36
CA HIS A 78 7.10 -3.36 7.65
C HIS A 78 6.14 -3.92 6.60
N ASP A 79 6.57 -4.02 5.33
CA ASP A 79 5.78 -4.55 4.23
C ASP A 79 6.56 -5.65 3.47
N LYS A 80 5.94 -6.81 3.28
CA LYS A 80 6.53 -7.93 2.54
C LYS A 80 6.83 -7.58 1.08
N ASN A 81 6.12 -6.60 0.53
CA ASN A 81 6.34 -6.08 -0.83
C ASN A 81 7.76 -5.52 -1.01
N ASP A 82 8.33 -4.90 0.02
CA ASP A 82 9.67 -4.31 -0.04
C ASP A 82 10.71 -5.40 -0.35
N ILE A 83 10.50 -6.62 0.18
CA ILE A 83 11.37 -7.77 -0.08
C ILE A 83 11.20 -8.27 -1.52
N GLY A 84 9.95 -8.28 -2.02
CA GLY A 84 9.65 -8.63 -3.41
C GLY A 84 10.34 -7.69 -4.39
N LYS A 85 10.22 -6.38 -4.16
CA LYS A 85 10.92 -5.35 -4.95
C LYS A 85 12.43 -5.53 -4.89
N PHE A 86 12.99 -5.76 -3.71
CA PHE A 86 14.41 -6.03 -3.55
C PHE A 86 14.86 -7.27 -4.36
N ALA A 87 14.12 -8.37 -4.29
CA ALA A 87 14.42 -9.58 -5.06
C ALA A 87 14.24 -9.38 -6.57
N LYS A 88 13.27 -8.58 -6.98
CA LYS A 88 13.11 -8.17 -8.39
C LYS A 88 14.31 -7.37 -8.87
N GLN A 89 14.78 -6.38 -8.10
CA GLN A 89 15.98 -5.60 -8.43
C GLN A 89 17.26 -6.46 -8.49
N LEU A 90 17.33 -7.56 -7.72
CA LEU A 90 18.45 -8.51 -7.80
C LEU A 90 18.42 -9.36 -9.08
N THR A 91 17.23 -9.58 -9.64
CA THR A 91 17.03 -10.44 -10.82
C THR A 91 16.96 -9.63 -12.13
N GLU A 92 16.56 -8.36 -12.05
CA GLU A 92 16.58 -7.39 -13.15
C GLU A 92 18.04 -6.94 -13.44
N ASN A 93 18.44 -6.97 -14.73
CA ASN A 93 19.73 -6.52 -15.30
C ASN A 93 20.88 -7.55 -15.43
N HIS A 94 20.64 -8.84 -15.18
CA HIS A 94 21.68 -9.87 -15.32
C HIS A 94 21.41 -10.80 -16.50
N ALA A 95 21.75 -10.36 -17.71
CA ALA A 95 21.45 -11.10 -18.95
C ALA A 95 22.66 -11.50 -19.79
N THR A 96 23.88 -11.02 -19.49
CA THR A 96 25.03 -11.26 -20.38
C THR A 96 25.92 -12.43 -19.97
N TYR A 97 26.11 -12.71 -18.67
CA TYR A 97 27.10 -13.72 -18.23
C TYR A 97 26.67 -14.65 -17.07
N CYS A 98 25.70 -14.25 -16.25
CA CYS A 98 25.17 -15.08 -15.18
C CYS A 98 23.65 -14.85 -15.00
N CYS A 99 22.99 -15.79 -14.31
CA CYS A 99 21.59 -15.70 -13.94
C CYS A 99 21.40 -15.97 -12.45
N PHE A 100 20.38 -15.35 -11.88
CA PHE A 100 20.06 -15.45 -10.46
C PHE A 100 18.85 -16.36 -10.27
N SER A 101 18.93 -17.26 -9.28
CA SER A 101 17.76 -17.94 -8.73
C SER A 101 17.59 -17.51 -7.29
N VAL A 102 16.48 -16.82 -7.01
CA VAL A 102 16.26 -16.17 -5.72
C VAL A 102 15.09 -16.83 -4.99
N GLY A 103 15.25 -17.08 -3.70
CA GLY A 103 14.25 -17.70 -2.86
C GLY A 103 14.06 -16.94 -1.56
N ILE A 104 12.82 -16.71 -1.17
CA ILE A 104 12.50 -15.81 -0.06
C ILE A 104 11.70 -16.54 1.02
N ALA A 105 12.10 -16.41 2.28
CA ALA A 105 11.29 -16.82 3.43
C ALA A 105 11.17 -15.69 4.43
N VAL A 106 9.94 -15.39 4.86
CA VAL A 106 9.62 -14.26 5.74
C VAL A 106 9.04 -14.74 7.05
N PHE A 107 9.67 -14.41 8.17
CA PHE A 107 9.13 -14.68 9.50
C PHE A 107 7.83 -13.88 9.75
N PRO A 108 6.80 -14.47 10.38
CA PRO A 108 6.72 -15.86 10.85
C PRO A 108 6.24 -16.85 9.77
N THR A 109 5.69 -16.35 8.65
CA THR A 109 4.99 -17.16 7.66
C THR A 109 5.85 -18.21 6.94
N GLY A 110 7.14 -17.92 6.73
CA GLY A 110 8.10 -18.78 6.04
C GLY A 110 8.99 -19.58 6.99
N GLY A 111 8.75 -19.54 8.31
CA GLY A 111 9.53 -20.27 9.31
C GLY A 111 9.55 -19.55 10.65
N LEU A 112 9.60 -20.31 11.75
CA LEU A 112 9.59 -19.77 13.13
C LEU A 112 10.98 -19.73 13.77
N THR A 113 11.97 -20.31 13.10
CA THR A 113 13.36 -20.37 13.55
C THR A 113 14.32 -19.96 12.43
N ALA A 114 15.53 -19.51 12.79
CA ALA A 114 16.57 -19.13 11.84
C ALA A 114 16.87 -20.25 10.81
N LEU A 115 16.96 -21.50 11.28
CA LEU A 115 17.24 -22.66 10.42
C LEU A 115 16.09 -22.93 9.44
N GLN A 116 14.84 -22.84 9.92
CA GLN A 116 13.67 -23.00 9.06
C GLN A 116 13.62 -21.93 7.97
N LEU A 117 13.88 -20.66 8.31
CA LEU A 117 13.89 -19.56 7.33
C LEU A 117 14.96 -19.79 6.24
N ILE A 118 16.18 -20.15 6.62
CA ILE A 118 17.26 -20.44 5.65
C ILE A 118 16.87 -21.63 4.77
N GLN A 119 16.38 -22.72 5.34
CA GLN A 119 16.03 -23.94 4.61
C GLN A 119 14.87 -23.69 3.63
N ASN A 120 13.86 -22.95 4.06
CA ASN A 120 12.68 -22.64 3.26
C ASN A 120 13.00 -21.65 2.14
N ALA A 121 13.81 -20.61 2.41
CA ALA A 121 14.29 -19.69 1.38
C ALA A 121 15.15 -20.42 0.34
N LYS A 122 16.06 -21.30 0.77
CA LYS A 122 16.84 -22.14 -0.15
C LYS A 122 15.94 -23.04 -1.01
N THR A 123 14.91 -23.65 -0.41
CA THR A 123 13.95 -24.49 -1.15
C THR A 123 13.24 -23.69 -2.23
N ALA A 124 12.84 -22.45 -1.93
CA ALA A 124 12.23 -21.56 -2.91
C ALA A 124 13.19 -21.16 -4.03
N ALA A 125 14.47 -20.91 -3.72
CA ALA A 125 15.50 -20.59 -4.72
C ALA A 125 15.75 -21.77 -5.68
N LEU A 126 15.74 -22.99 -5.15
CA LEU A 126 15.87 -24.20 -5.97
C LEU A 126 14.66 -24.41 -6.89
N LYS A 127 13.43 -24.07 -6.43
CA LYS A 127 12.23 -24.09 -7.28
C LYS A 127 12.34 -23.07 -8.42
N SER A 128 12.79 -21.85 -8.12
CA SER A 128 13.06 -20.82 -9.14
C SER A 128 14.02 -21.33 -10.21
N HIS A 129 15.12 -21.98 -9.80
CA HIS A 129 16.09 -22.53 -10.73
C HIS A 129 15.49 -23.55 -11.72
N GLN A 130 14.50 -24.33 -11.27
CA GLN A 130 13.83 -25.34 -12.10
C GLN A 130 12.76 -24.76 -13.01
N SER A 131 12.12 -23.64 -12.64
CA SER A 131 11.07 -23.00 -13.45
C SER A 131 11.66 -22.12 -14.55
N LYS A 132 12.50 -21.15 -14.18
CA LYS A 132 13.09 -20.17 -15.09
C LYS A 132 14.24 -19.42 -14.41
N LEU A 133 15.32 -19.20 -15.15
CA LEU A 133 16.43 -18.36 -14.69
C LEU A 133 16.00 -16.88 -14.58
N ASN A 134 16.59 -16.14 -13.63
CA ASN A 134 16.26 -14.73 -13.31
C ASN A 134 14.85 -14.53 -12.75
N GLU A 135 14.39 -15.45 -11.92
CA GLU A 135 13.16 -15.30 -11.13
C GLU A 135 13.46 -15.31 -9.63
N TYR A 136 12.50 -14.81 -8.86
CA TYR A 136 12.45 -14.98 -7.42
C TYR A 136 11.17 -15.71 -7.03
N HIS A 137 11.24 -16.52 -5.98
CA HIS A 137 10.09 -17.25 -5.45
C HIS A 137 10.02 -17.10 -3.93
N PHE A 138 8.85 -16.73 -3.40
CA PHE A 138 8.56 -16.89 -1.97
C PHE A 138 8.30 -18.37 -1.65
N TYR A 139 8.76 -18.82 -0.49
CA TYR A 139 8.52 -20.18 -0.02
C TYR A 139 7.02 -20.51 0.08
N LYS A 140 6.20 -19.55 0.50
CA LYS A 140 4.74 -19.65 0.47
C LYS A 140 4.19 -18.98 -0.78
N THR A 141 3.49 -19.76 -1.59
CA THR A 141 2.90 -19.32 -2.87
C THR A 141 1.81 -18.27 -2.70
N GLU A 142 1.08 -18.25 -1.59
CA GLU A 142 0.07 -17.20 -1.34
C GLU A 142 0.73 -15.82 -1.22
N VAL A 143 1.93 -15.76 -0.61
CA VAL A 143 2.70 -14.51 -0.47
C VAL A 143 3.24 -14.04 -1.82
N GLN A 144 3.69 -14.97 -2.67
CA GLN A 144 4.15 -14.66 -4.03
C GLN A 144 3.05 -13.97 -4.83
N ALA A 145 1.85 -14.58 -4.91
CA ALA A 145 0.74 -14.05 -5.69
C ALA A 145 0.32 -12.64 -5.24
N SER A 146 0.29 -12.37 -3.92
CA SER A 146 -0.04 -11.03 -3.41
C SER A 146 0.99 -9.97 -3.79
N VAL A 147 2.27 -10.32 -3.74
CA VAL A 147 3.37 -9.40 -4.07
C VAL A 147 3.40 -9.11 -5.57
N ASP A 148 3.27 -10.14 -6.40
CA ASP A 148 3.26 -9.97 -7.86
C ASP A 148 2.07 -9.12 -8.31
N ARG A 149 0.90 -9.32 -7.69
CA ARG A 149 -0.28 -8.48 -7.94
C ARG A 149 0.01 -7.01 -7.60
N LEU A 150 0.57 -6.70 -6.43
CA LEU A 150 0.86 -5.32 -6.05
C LEU A 150 1.92 -4.67 -6.95
N ILE A 151 2.95 -5.40 -7.35
CA ILE A 151 3.96 -4.92 -8.32
C ILE A 151 3.30 -4.62 -9.68
N ALA A 152 2.38 -5.47 -10.14
CA ALA A 152 1.64 -5.24 -11.37
C ALA A 152 0.75 -3.99 -11.27
N ILE A 153 0.04 -3.81 -10.14
CA ILE A 153 -0.76 -2.62 -9.85
C ILE A 153 0.11 -1.36 -9.86
N GLU A 154 1.25 -1.36 -9.16
CA GLU A 154 2.18 -0.22 -9.13
C GLU A 154 2.72 0.13 -10.51
N SER A 155 2.99 -0.87 -11.34
CA SER A 155 3.47 -0.66 -12.72
C SER A 155 2.37 -0.13 -13.64
N ALA A 156 1.10 -0.49 -13.40
CA ALA A 156 -0.04 -0.10 -14.23
C ALA A 156 -0.64 1.26 -13.84
N LEU A 157 -0.62 1.62 -12.55
CA LEU A 157 -1.30 2.79 -12.00
C LEU A 157 -0.95 4.13 -12.69
N PRO A 158 0.31 4.41 -13.10
CA PRO A 158 0.65 5.65 -13.83
C PRO A 158 -0.13 5.84 -15.14
N TYR A 159 -0.65 4.76 -15.73
CA TYR A 159 -1.37 4.78 -17.00
C TYR A 159 -2.90 4.68 -16.83
N ALA A 160 -3.39 4.45 -15.61
CA ALA A 160 -4.81 4.14 -15.37
C ALA A 160 -5.74 5.28 -15.84
N LEU A 161 -5.37 6.54 -15.60
CA LEU A 161 -6.12 7.71 -16.06
C LEU A 161 -6.11 7.83 -17.60
N SER A 162 -4.94 7.76 -18.22
CA SER A 162 -4.82 7.93 -19.69
C SER A 162 -5.45 6.78 -20.48
N LYS A 163 -5.61 5.62 -19.85
CA LYS A 163 -6.31 4.45 -20.41
C LYS A 163 -7.80 4.38 -20.07
N ASN A 164 -8.37 5.35 -19.35
CA ASN A 164 -9.76 5.36 -18.89
C ASN A 164 -10.15 4.10 -18.09
N GLU A 165 -9.24 3.60 -17.26
CA GLU A 165 -9.46 2.40 -16.44
C GLU A 165 -10.10 2.73 -15.08
N LEU A 166 -10.07 4.02 -14.70
CA LEU A 166 -10.72 4.54 -13.49
C LEU A 166 -12.13 5.03 -13.81
N PHE A 167 -13.07 4.75 -12.92
CA PHE A 167 -14.45 5.23 -13.00
C PHE A 167 -15.03 5.47 -11.60
N LEU A 168 -16.16 6.16 -11.52
CA LEU A 168 -16.85 6.45 -10.26
C LEU A 168 -18.14 5.63 -10.13
N ASN A 169 -18.30 4.97 -8.99
CA ASN A 169 -19.60 4.52 -8.51
C ASN A 169 -20.14 5.54 -7.50
N PHE A 170 -21.46 5.58 -7.36
CA PHE A 170 -22.12 6.53 -6.45
C PHE A 170 -23.01 5.78 -5.45
N GLN A 171 -22.76 6.00 -4.16
CA GLN A 171 -23.56 5.41 -3.09
C GLN A 171 -24.54 6.45 -2.53
N PRO A 172 -25.86 6.20 -2.56
CA PRO A 172 -26.85 7.15 -2.06
C PRO A 172 -26.86 7.22 -0.53
N GLN A 173 -27.05 8.43 0.01
CA GLN A 173 -27.18 8.70 1.43
C GLN A 173 -28.59 9.23 1.73
N PHE A 174 -29.29 8.61 2.69
CA PHE A 174 -30.67 8.94 3.04
C PHE A 174 -30.79 9.52 4.45
N SER A 175 -31.65 10.53 4.60
CA SER A 175 -32.07 11.01 5.92
C SER A 175 -33.16 10.09 6.46
N LEU A 176 -32.91 9.47 7.62
CA LEU A 176 -33.92 8.66 8.32
C LEU A 176 -35.09 9.51 8.84
N LYS A 177 -34.82 10.75 9.24
CA LYS A 177 -35.86 11.66 9.76
C LYS A 177 -36.82 12.13 8.67
N GLU A 178 -36.28 12.45 7.50
CA GLU A 178 -37.04 13.05 6.39
C GLU A 178 -37.40 12.04 5.31
N ASN A 179 -36.89 10.80 5.42
CA ASN A 179 -37.05 9.71 4.47
C ASN A 179 -36.77 10.14 3.02
N LYS A 180 -35.69 10.89 2.81
CA LYS A 180 -35.32 11.45 1.51
C LYS A 180 -33.83 11.32 1.25
N LEU A 181 -33.45 11.31 -0.03
CA LEU A 181 -32.06 11.39 -0.47
C LEU A 181 -31.47 12.74 -0.03
N VAL A 182 -30.34 12.71 0.67
CA VAL A 182 -29.65 13.91 1.17
C VAL A 182 -28.24 14.06 0.60
N GLY A 183 -27.68 13.01 0.03
CA GLY A 183 -26.39 13.06 -0.60
C GLY A 183 -26.07 11.80 -1.38
N VAL A 184 -24.91 11.83 -2.03
CA VAL A 184 -24.28 10.68 -2.65
C VAL A 184 -22.79 10.72 -2.36
N GLU A 185 -22.17 9.56 -2.22
CA GLU A 185 -20.72 9.43 -2.07
C GLU A 185 -20.10 8.92 -3.37
N ALA A 186 -19.11 9.65 -3.88
CA ALA A 186 -18.34 9.26 -5.05
C ALA A 186 -17.22 8.31 -4.65
N LEU A 187 -17.30 7.09 -5.18
CA LEU A 187 -16.41 5.99 -4.84
C LEU A 187 -15.63 5.56 -6.08
N ILE A 188 -14.32 5.84 -6.08
CA ILE A 188 -13.43 5.46 -7.16
C ILE A 188 -13.36 3.94 -7.33
N ARG A 189 -13.32 3.48 -8.57
CA ARG A 189 -13.15 2.08 -8.96
C ARG A 189 -12.11 2.00 -10.06
N TRP A 190 -11.37 0.89 -10.08
CA TRP A 190 -10.40 0.61 -11.13
C TRP A 190 -10.71 -0.73 -11.77
N SER A 191 -11.02 -0.71 -13.07
CA SER A 191 -11.15 -1.90 -13.90
C SER A 191 -9.96 -2.02 -14.84
N HIS A 192 -9.08 -2.97 -14.55
CA HIS A 192 -7.91 -3.24 -15.39
C HIS A 192 -8.20 -4.45 -16.29
N PRO A 193 -7.82 -4.42 -17.58
CA PRO A 193 -8.14 -5.49 -18.54
C PRO A 193 -7.63 -6.87 -18.13
N GLU A 194 -6.41 -6.95 -17.57
CA GLU A 194 -5.79 -8.22 -17.15
C GLU A 194 -5.97 -8.56 -15.66
N LEU A 195 -5.83 -7.57 -14.76
CA LEU A 195 -5.92 -7.77 -13.29
C LEU A 195 -7.36 -7.79 -12.75
N GLY A 196 -8.34 -7.50 -13.61
CA GLY A 196 -9.75 -7.39 -13.25
C GLY A 196 -10.06 -6.14 -12.43
N MET A 197 -11.05 -6.25 -11.54
CA MET A 197 -11.36 -5.18 -10.59
C MET A 197 -10.27 -5.09 -9.53
N ILE A 198 -9.72 -3.90 -9.35
CA ILE A 198 -8.71 -3.61 -8.33
C ILE A 198 -9.38 -2.78 -7.22
N SER A 199 -9.24 -3.23 -5.98
CA SER A 199 -9.85 -2.55 -4.84
C SER A 199 -9.17 -1.21 -4.57
N PRO A 200 -9.91 -0.15 -4.21
CA PRO A 200 -9.33 1.11 -3.71
C PRO A 200 -8.31 0.91 -2.58
N ALA A 201 -8.54 -0.06 -1.70
CA ALA A 201 -7.61 -0.41 -0.63
C ALA A 201 -6.26 -0.95 -1.13
N GLU A 202 -6.19 -1.48 -2.37
CA GLU A 202 -4.95 -1.96 -2.98
C GLU A 202 -4.16 -0.83 -3.65
N PHE A 203 -4.83 0.08 -4.37
CA PHE A 203 -4.15 1.07 -5.20
C PHE A 203 -4.02 2.48 -4.59
N ILE A 204 -4.91 2.90 -3.69
CA ILE A 204 -4.81 4.22 -3.05
C ILE A 204 -3.49 4.37 -2.27
N PRO A 205 -3.05 3.39 -1.45
CA PRO A 205 -1.76 3.50 -0.76
C PRO A 205 -0.57 3.62 -1.73
N ILE A 206 -0.66 2.99 -2.90
CA ILE A 206 0.35 3.10 -3.95
C ILE A 206 0.32 4.50 -4.59
N ALA A 207 -0.88 5.03 -4.87
CA ALA A 207 -1.07 6.38 -5.39
C ALA A 207 -0.50 7.45 -4.44
N GLU A 208 -0.67 7.26 -3.13
CA GLU A 208 -0.12 8.17 -2.12
C GLU A 208 1.40 8.14 -2.07
N LYS A 209 2.01 6.95 -2.05
CA LYS A 209 3.47 6.76 -2.05
C LYS A 209 4.12 7.31 -3.33
N SER A 210 3.43 7.20 -4.46
CA SER A 210 3.91 7.67 -5.78
C SER A 210 3.50 9.10 -6.12
N ASN A 211 2.76 9.79 -5.23
CA ASN A 211 2.12 11.09 -5.47
C ASN A 211 1.12 11.13 -6.65
N LEU A 212 0.77 10.01 -7.26
CA LEU A 212 -0.31 9.95 -8.26
C LEU A 212 -1.69 10.29 -7.67
N ILE A 213 -1.82 10.24 -6.33
CA ILE A 213 -3.05 10.60 -5.62
C ILE A 213 -3.50 12.04 -5.89
N PHE A 214 -2.59 12.95 -6.23
CA PHE A 214 -2.96 14.33 -6.58
C PHE A 214 -3.71 14.38 -7.92
N ASP A 215 -3.18 13.74 -8.95
CA ASP A 215 -3.79 13.70 -10.28
C ASP A 215 -5.10 12.90 -10.26
N ILE A 216 -5.09 11.76 -9.55
CA ILE A 216 -6.29 10.94 -9.35
C ILE A 216 -7.37 11.72 -8.60
N GLY A 217 -7.01 12.44 -7.53
CA GLY A 217 -7.97 13.21 -6.75
C GLY A 217 -8.56 14.39 -7.52
N GLU A 218 -7.77 15.09 -8.35
CA GLU A 218 -8.30 16.12 -9.26
C GLU A 218 -9.28 15.51 -10.26
N TRP A 219 -8.92 14.38 -10.88
CA TRP A 219 -9.80 13.68 -11.81
C TRP A 219 -11.10 13.22 -11.12
N VAL A 220 -11.02 12.61 -9.93
CA VAL A 220 -12.20 12.19 -9.15
C VAL A 220 -13.14 13.37 -8.90
N LEU A 221 -12.62 14.51 -8.45
CA LEU A 221 -13.45 15.67 -8.14
C LEU A 221 -14.13 16.23 -9.39
N ARG A 222 -13.41 16.35 -10.51
CA ARG A 222 -13.97 16.82 -11.79
C ARG A 222 -15.07 15.88 -12.29
N GLU A 223 -14.80 14.59 -12.38
CA GLU A 223 -15.77 13.58 -12.82
C GLU A 223 -17.00 13.54 -11.90
N ALA A 224 -16.79 13.62 -10.58
CA ALA A 224 -17.90 13.64 -9.61
C ALA A 224 -18.79 14.87 -9.80
N CYS A 225 -18.20 16.05 -9.99
CA CYS A 225 -18.95 17.28 -10.31
C CYS A 225 -19.72 17.16 -11.64
N GLN A 226 -19.12 16.56 -12.67
CA GLN A 226 -19.76 16.37 -13.97
C GLN A 226 -20.94 15.40 -13.90
N HIS A 227 -20.78 14.25 -13.24
CA HIS A 227 -21.85 13.31 -12.98
C HIS A 227 -22.98 13.95 -12.18
N TYR A 228 -22.65 14.69 -11.10
CA TYR A 228 -23.65 15.37 -10.29
C TYR A 228 -24.50 16.36 -11.11
N LYS A 229 -23.87 17.15 -11.98
CA LYS A 229 -24.57 18.09 -12.88
C LYS A 229 -25.49 17.39 -13.88
N SER A 230 -25.19 16.15 -14.27
CA SER A 230 -26.02 15.39 -15.20
C SER A 230 -27.32 14.88 -14.56
N TRP A 231 -27.40 14.81 -13.23
CA TRP A 231 -28.60 14.35 -12.54
C TRP A 231 -29.65 15.45 -12.47
N VAL A 232 -30.86 15.13 -12.93
CA VAL A 232 -32.03 16.02 -12.82
C VAL A 232 -32.59 15.93 -11.40
N LEU A 233 -31.95 16.64 -10.48
CA LEU A 233 -32.35 16.68 -9.07
C LEU A 233 -33.37 17.78 -8.82
N LYS A 234 -34.46 17.44 -8.11
CA LYS A 234 -35.47 18.42 -7.67
C LYS A 234 -34.94 19.38 -6.60
N THR A 235 -34.00 18.90 -5.78
CA THR A 235 -33.36 19.65 -4.72
C THR A 235 -31.87 19.32 -4.71
N PRO A 236 -30.97 20.30 -4.52
CA PRO A 236 -29.55 20.02 -4.33
C PRO A 236 -29.33 19.08 -3.15
N ILE A 237 -28.43 18.12 -3.32
CA ILE A 237 -27.97 17.17 -2.31
C ILE A 237 -26.46 17.30 -2.15
N PHE A 238 -25.89 16.69 -1.12
CA PHE A 238 -24.44 16.66 -0.97
C PHE A 238 -23.79 15.70 -1.96
N LEU A 239 -22.66 16.09 -2.53
CA LEU A 239 -21.71 15.24 -3.21
C LEU A 239 -20.51 15.04 -2.28
N ALA A 240 -20.39 13.85 -1.70
CA ALA A 240 -19.28 13.49 -0.85
C ALA A 240 -18.14 12.90 -1.68
N VAL A 241 -16.92 13.38 -1.43
CA VAL A 241 -15.68 12.92 -2.07
C VAL A 241 -14.62 12.70 -1.00
N ASN A 242 -14.00 11.53 -1.03
CA ASN A 242 -12.89 11.17 -0.15
C ASN A 242 -11.64 12.02 -0.47
N LEU A 243 -11.01 12.56 0.55
CA LEU A 243 -9.78 13.36 0.45
C LEU A 243 -8.64 12.63 1.15
N SER A 244 -7.59 12.29 0.40
CA SER A 244 -6.43 11.62 0.98
C SER A 244 -5.65 12.55 1.91
N PRO A 245 -5.06 12.02 2.99
CA PRO A 245 -4.21 12.79 3.89
C PRO A 245 -3.01 13.37 3.16
N ARG A 246 -2.46 12.61 2.20
CA ARG A 246 -1.34 13.06 1.37
C ARG A 246 -1.67 14.33 0.60
N GLN A 247 -2.94 14.52 0.22
CA GLN A 247 -3.41 15.72 -0.45
C GLN A 247 -3.49 16.93 0.49
N LEU A 248 -3.87 16.73 1.76
CA LEU A 248 -3.89 17.78 2.79
C LEU A 248 -2.49 18.27 3.19
N PHE A 249 -1.43 17.50 2.95
CA PHE A 249 -0.06 18.00 3.13
C PHE A 249 0.35 19.03 2.05
N SER A 250 -0.38 19.13 0.94
CA SER A 250 -0.06 20.11 -0.10
C SER A 250 -0.57 21.49 0.25
N HIS A 251 0.33 22.48 0.26
CA HIS A 251 -0.04 23.88 0.51
C HIS A 251 -1.01 24.49 -0.50
N TYR A 252 -1.20 23.84 -1.66
CA TYR A 252 -2.03 24.35 -2.77
C TYR A 252 -3.36 23.59 -2.94
N ILE A 253 -3.67 22.64 -2.06
CA ILE A 253 -4.87 21.79 -2.22
C ILE A 253 -6.16 22.62 -2.17
N VAL A 254 -6.22 23.63 -1.31
CA VAL A 254 -7.41 24.49 -1.16
C VAL A 254 -7.67 25.24 -2.45
N GLU A 255 -6.64 25.89 -2.99
CA GLU A 255 -6.68 26.66 -4.23
C GLU A 255 -7.05 25.77 -5.41
N ARG A 256 -6.49 24.54 -5.45
CA ARG A 256 -6.80 23.58 -6.51
C ARG A 256 -8.27 23.15 -6.46
N ILE A 257 -8.78 22.76 -5.29
CA ILE A 257 -10.19 22.37 -5.13
C ILE A 257 -11.11 23.52 -5.54
N LEU A 258 -10.87 24.74 -5.03
CA LEU A 258 -11.70 25.90 -5.37
C LEU A 258 -11.65 26.24 -6.86
N GLN A 259 -10.49 26.09 -7.50
CA GLN A 259 -10.37 26.27 -8.94
C GLN A 259 -11.18 25.22 -9.71
N ILE A 260 -11.11 23.94 -9.32
CA ILE A 260 -11.91 22.87 -9.93
C ILE A 260 -13.40 23.16 -9.80
N LEU A 261 -13.88 23.54 -8.60
CA LEU A 261 -15.29 23.88 -8.39
C LEU A 261 -15.72 25.07 -9.26
N LYS A 262 -14.84 26.06 -9.43
CA LYS A 262 -15.10 27.20 -10.31
C LYS A 262 -15.17 26.78 -11.78
N ASP A 263 -14.21 25.97 -12.26
CA ASP A 263 -14.15 25.48 -13.64
C ASP A 263 -15.40 24.64 -13.96
N GLU A 264 -15.79 23.79 -13.01
CA GLU A 264 -16.96 22.92 -13.13
C GLU A 264 -18.28 23.64 -12.80
N GLN A 265 -18.24 24.92 -12.42
CA GLN A 265 -19.41 25.70 -11.99
C GLN A 265 -20.22 24.99 -10.89
N PHE A 266 -19.51 24.32 -9.98
CA PHE A 266 -20.09 23.56 -8.88
C PHE A 266 -20.19 24.42 -7.63
N LEU A 267 -21.34 24.35 -6.94
CA LEU A 267 -21.58 25.13 -5.73
C LEU A 267 -20.82 24.52 -4.54
N PRO A 268 -19.90 25.24 -3.87
CA PRO A 268 -19.11 24.69 -2.76
C PRO A 268 -19.95 24.11 -1.61
N SER A 269 -21.13 24.70 -1.35
CA SER A 269 -22.06 24.22 -0.31
C SER A 269 -22.70 22.88 -0.61
N CYS A 270 -22.58 22.36 -1.84
CA CYS A 270 -23.00 21.02 -2.20
C CYS A 270 -21.85 20.00 -2.11
N LEU A 271 -20.60 20.44 -1.91
CA LEU A 271 -19.47 19.53 -1.77
C LEU A 271 -19.28 19.16 -0.30
N GLU A 272 -19.13 17.87 -0.05
CA GLU A 272 -18.65 17.33 1.20
C GLU A 272 -17.31 16.64 0.98
N LEU A 273 -16.30 17.00 1.77
CA LEU A 273 -15.00 16.33 1.77
C LEU A 273 -14.91 15.41 2.98
N GLU A 274 -14.66 14.14 2.70
CA GLU A 274 -14.54 13.08 3.71
C GLU A 274 -13.05 12.80 3.98
N ILE A 275 -12.70 12.72 5.26
CA ILE A 275 -11.32 12.58 5.74
C ILE A 275 -11.34 11.51 6.82
N THR A 276 -10.42 10.55 6.79
CA THR A 276 -10.44 9.46 7.78
C THR A 276 -9.94 9.92 9.15
N GLU A 277 -10.40 9.25 10.20
CA GLU A 277 -10.08 9.60 11.60
C GLU A 277 -8.57 9.63 11.89
N ASN A 278 -7.79 8.67 11.36
CA ASN A 278 -6.38 8.50 11.69
C ASN A 278 -5.49 9.65 11.19
N GLU A 279 -5.98 10.42 10.23
CA GLU A 279 -5.26 11.52 9.59
C GLU A 279 -5.13 12.75 10.49
N PHE A 280 -5.95 12.80 11.54
CA PHE A 280 -5.98 13.91 12.48
C PHE A 280 -4.91 13.81 13.58
N VAL A 281 -4.41 12.61 13.85
CA VAL A 281 -3.45 12.37 14.95
C VAL A 281 -2.07 12.96 14.61
N SER A 282 -1.76 13.22 13.34
CA SER A 282 -0.45 13.73 12.90
C SER A 282 -0.19 15.22 13.17
N ASN A 283 -1.11 15.94 13.83
CA ASN A 283 -0.86 17.20 14.56
C ASN A 283 -0.03 18.30 13.86
N SER A 284 -0.18 18.51 12.54
CA SER A 284 0.37 19.72 11.92
C SER A 284 -0.66 20.86 12.03
N ASN A 285 -0.25 22.03 12.54
CA ASN A 285 -1.10 23.23 12.57
C ASN A 285 -1.58 23.62 11.15
N ASP A 286 -0.83 23.22 10.13
CA ASP A 286 -1.10 23.50 8.73
C ASP A 286 -2.34 22.77 8.21
N HIS A 287 -2.59 21.52 8.60
CA HIS A 287 -3.80 20.79 8.16
C HIS A 287 -5.06 21.47 8.67
N LEU A 288 -5.07 21.83 9.96
CA LEU A 288 -6.21 22.53 10.56
C LEU A 288 -6.48 23.87 9.85
N ALA A 289 -5.43 24.59 9.46
CA ALA A 289 -5.57 25.83 8.72
C ALA A 289 -6.21 25.60 7.35
N GLN A 290 -5.78 24.58 6.60
CA GLN A 290 -6.37 24.25 5.30
C GLN A 290 -7.84 23.82 5.41
N LEU A 291 -8.18 22.96 6.37
CA LEU A 291 -9.57 22.54 6.62
C LEU A 291 -10.47 23.72 6.96
N LYS A 292 -9.97 24.66 7.77
CA LYS A 292 -10.71 25.90 8.07
C LYS A 292 -10.93 26.74 6.82
N ARG A 293 -9.94 26.83 5.93
CA ARG A 293 -10.08 27.57 4.65
C ARG A 293 -11.09 26.90 3.72
N LEU A 294 -11.10 25.57 3.63
CA LEU A 294 -12.10 24.81 2.87
C LEU A 294 -13.50 25.06 3.44
N ALA A 295 -13.67 24.92 4.76
CA ALA A 295 -14.94 25.18 5.43
C ALA A 295 -15.42 26.63 5.26
N GLN A 296 -14.52 27.61 5.37
CA GLN A 296 -14.83 29.03 5.13
C GLN A 296 -15.26 29.32 3.69
N SER A 297 -14.87 28.46 2.73
CA SER A 297 -15.31 28.55 1.34
C SER A 297 -16.69 27.94 1.10
N GLY A 298 -17.34 27.45 2.15
CA GLY A 298 -18.67 26.83 2.12
C GLY A 298 -18.66 25.32 1.95
N ILE A 299 -17.49 24.68 1.87
CA ILE A 299 -17.38 23.22 1.73
C ILE A 299 -17.67 22.54 3.07
N THR A 300 -18.44 21.46 3.05
CA THR A 300 -18.74 20.66 4.24
C THR A 300 -17.58 19.71 4.52
N ILE A 301 -17.11 19.63 5.77
CA ILE A 301 -16.06 18.67 6.16
C ILE A 301 -16.69 17.55 7.00
N ALA A 302 -16.45 16.31 6.58
CA ALA A 302 -16.92 15.11 7.26
C ALA A 302 -15.73 14.26 7.72
N ILE A 303 -15.87 13.67 8.91
CA ILE A 303 -14.95 12.63 9.40
C ILE A 303 -15.51 11.27 8.99
N ASP A 304 -14.70 10.46 8.30
CA ASP A 304 -15.02 9.08 7.95
C ASP A 304 -14.34 8.06 8.85
N ASP A 305 -14.86 6.82 8.83
CA ASP A 305 -14.41 5.67 9.60
C ASP A 305 -14.28 5.92 11.12
N PHE A 306 -15.17 6.78 11.66
CA PHE A 306 -15.09 7.17 13.06
C PHE A 306 -15.29 5.99 14.01
N GLY A 307 -14.37 5.86 14.96
CA GLY A 307 -14.35 4.86 16.03
C GLY A 307 -13.37 3.70 15.78
N THR A 308 -12.63 3.73 14.67
CA THR A 308 -11.55 2.79 14.36
C THR A 308 -10.17 3.28 14.84
N GLY A 309 -10.06 4.56 15.16
CA GLY A 309 -8.83 5.22 15.60
C GLY A 309 -8.79 5.61 17.09
N TYR A 310 -7.79 6.44 17.42
CA TYR A 310 -7.56 6.97 18.77
C TYR A 310 -7.94 8.45 18.91
N ALA A 311 -8.72 9.02 17.98
CA ALA A 311 -9.03 10.44 18.03
C ALA A 311 -9.92 10.75 19.24
N SER A 312 -9.37 11.55 20.15
CA SER A 312 -10.14 12.07 21.28
C SER A 312 -11.27 12.97 20.77
N ILE A 313 -12.49 12.81 21.30
CA ILE A 313 -13.63 13.72 21.06
C ILE A 313 -13.24 15.19 21.33
N GLN A 314 -12.30 15.44 22.24
CA GLN A 314 -11.78 16.80 22.50
C GLN A 314 -11.06 17.40 21.29
N TYR A 315 -10.44 16.57 20.45
CA TYR A 315 -9.76 17.00 19.24
C TYR A 315 -10.77 17.34 18.13
N ILE A 316 -11.80 16.50 17.96
CA ILE A 316 -12.88 16.72 16.98
C ILE A 316 -13.54 18.08 17.18
N LYS A 317 -13.73 18.52 18.44
CA LYS A 317 -14.28 19.85 18.76
C LYS A 317 -13.47 21.03 18.21
N LYS A 318 -12.19 20.84 17.88
CA LYS A 318 -11.33 21.89 17.31
C LYS A 318 -11.41 21.94 15.78
N LEU A 319 -11.91 20.88 15.16
CA LEU A 319 -12.01 20.76 13.71
C LEU A 319 -13.27 21.48 13.20
N PRO A 320 -13.21 22.09 12.01
CA PRO A 320 -14.38 22.69 11.38
C PRO A 320 -15.25 21.60 10.72
N VAL A 321 -15.60 20.56 11.48
CA VAL A 321 -16.35 19.40 10.99
C VAL A 321 -17.84 19.59 11.19
N ASN A 322 -18.60 19.13 10.21
CA ASN A 322 -20.06 19.25 10.18
C ASN A 322 -20.74 17.89 10.33
N LYS A 323 -20.06 16.81 9.92
CA LYS A 323 -20.58 15.44 9.90
C LYS A 323 -19.55 14.47 10.45
N ILE A 324 -20.05 13.41 11.10
CA ILE A 324 -19.27 12.25 11.52
C ILE A 324 -19.98 11.02 10.92
N LYS A 325 -19.24 10.21 10.16
CA LYS A 325 -19.69 8.92 9.63
C LYS A 325 -19.16 7.83 10.56
N LEU A 326 -20.06 6.99 11.06
CA LEU A 326 -19.69 5.85 11.90
C LEU A 326 -19.17 4.72 11.03
N ASP A 327 -18.05 4.12 11.43
CA ASP A 327 -17.52 2.95 10.73
C ASP A 327 -18.52 1.79 10.76
N ILE A 328 -18.50 0.99 9.69
CA ILE A 328 -19.42 -0.13 9.50
C ILE A 328 -19.35 -1.17 10.63
N SER A 329 -18.19 -1.32 11.30
CA SER A 329 -18.02 -2.24 12.41
C SER A 329 -18.94 -1.93 13.61
N PHE A 330 -19.38 -0.67 13.77
CA PHE A 330 -20.36 -0.28 14.78
C PHE A 330 -21.79 -0.69 14.40
N ILE A 331 -22.06 -0.85 13.10
CA ILE A 331 -23.40 -1.13 12.56
C ILE A 331 -23.62 -2.63 12.40
N ASP A 332 -22.60 -3.38 11.98
CA ASP A 332 -22.68 -4.81 11.65
C ASP A 332 -23.27 -5.71 12.75
N ASN A 333 -23.40 -5.22 13.99
CA ASN A 333 -23.95 -5.95 15.13
C ASN A 333 -25.15 -5.27 15.84
N LEU A 334 -25.74 -4.22 15.26
CA LEU A 334 -26.94 -3.57 15.83
C LEU A 334 -28.24 -4.28 15.40
N PRO A 335 -29.21 -4.52 16.30
CA PRO A 335 -29.31 -4.06 17.69
C PRO A 335 -28.79 -5.06 18.74
N TYR A 336 -28.20 -6.19 18.31
CA TYR A 336 -27.87 -7.31 19.19
C TYR A 336 -26.47 -7.19 19.81
N SER A 337 -26.27 -6.19 20.67
CA SER A 337 -25.17 -6.15 21.62
C SER A 337 -25.66 -6.52 23.03
N GLY A 338 -26.29 -7.68 23.16
CA GLY A 338 -26.66 -8.27 24.45
C GLY A 338 -25.88 -9.57 24.65
N ASN A 339 -25.02 -9.60 25.67
CA ASN A 339 -24.28 -10.79 26.13
C ASN A 339 -25.00 -12.10 25.82
N ARG A 340 -24.43 -12.90 24.90
CA ARG A 340 -24.55 -14.35 25.00
C ARG A 340 -23.19 -14.90 25.38
N LEU A 341 -23.11 -15.32 26.64
CA LEU A 341 -22.29 -16.45 27.04
C LEU A 341 -22.42 -17.54 25.97
N SER A 342 -21.26 -18.10 25.61
CA SER A 342 -21.03 -19.34 24.87
C SER A 342 -22.23 -20.29 24.91
N TYR A 343 -22.60 -20.91 23.78
CA TYR A 343 -22.78 -22.36 23.66
C TYR A 343 -22.96 -22.77 22.19
N CYS A 344 -22.13 -23.73 21.80
CA CYS A 344 -22.10 -24.60 20.61
C CYS A 344 -21.67 -24.01 19.27
#